data_AF-A0A842Q4E2-F1
#
_entry.id   AF-A0A842Q4E2-F1
#
_cell.length_a   1.000
_cell.length_b   1.000
_cell.length_c   1.000
_cell.angle_alpha   90.00
_cell.angle_beta   90.00
_cell.angle_gamma   90.00
#
_symmetry.space_group_name_H-M   'P 1'
#
loop_
_entity.id
_entity.type
_entity.pdbx_description
1 polymer ?
#
loop_
_entity_poly.entity_id
_entity_poly.type
_entity_poly.pdbx_seq_one_letter_code
_entity_poly.pdbx_strand_id
1 'polypeptide(L)'
;MTAIAQTSMIAACLAILIYIAVITTGNYFTSESISDESPLSQQSQIDNAIHEQISTNLNYSHKADTNRDSLTVLLNGLKLNASEFILLYDSTPYASKGHIALNLPCNNDNPAVPDFQVLIGRAPDMVPTAMGYLGQISQPPQICMYHAQFGFGDPVTDVILKNVADKSINLTSPHSAVITTHESFLPTAPSFKDIQHQKGY
;
A
#
# COMPACT_ATOMS: atom_id res chain seq x y z
N MET A 1 -25.50 -53.11 -50.76
CA MET A 1 -24.87 -51.80 -51.03
C MET A 1 -24.86 -50.93 -49.78
N THR A 2 -24.23 -51.39 -48.69
CA THR A 2 -24.19 -50.64 -47.41
C THR A 2 -22.81 -50.73 -46.74
N ALA A 3 -21.98 -51.74 -47.05
CA ALA A 3 -20.61 -51.86 -46.51
C ALA A 3 -19.56 -50.97 -47.20
N ILE A 4 -19.79 -50.55 -48.45
CA ILE A 4 -18.84 -49.72 -49.23
C ILE A 4 -18.92 -48.24 -48.79
N ALA A 5 -20.07 -47.79 -48.29
CA ALA A 5 -20.27 -46.41 -47.84
C ALA A 5 -19.69 -46.13 -46.44
N GLN A 6 -19.62 -47.14 -45.56
CA GLN A 6 -19.02 -46.98 -44.22
C GLN A 6 -17.48 -46.99 -44.25
N THR A 7 -16.88 -47.79 -45.13
CA THR A 7 -15.42 -47.86 -45.29
C THR A 7 -14.83 -46.62 -45.95
N SER A 8 -15.57 -45.97 -46.88
CA SER A 8 -15.16 -44.70 -47.48
C SER A 8 -15.24 -43.52 -46.50
N MET A 9 -16.23 -43.50 -45.61
CA MET A 9 -16.39 -42.42 -44.62
C MET A 9 -15.30 -42.47 -43.54
N ILE A 10 -14.91 -43.66 -43.09
CA ILE A 10 -13.81 -43.84 -42.11
C ILE A 10 -12.45 -43.47 -42.72
N ALA A 11 -12.20 -43.85 -43.98
CA ALA A 11 -10.97 -43.48 -44.68
C ALA A 11 -10.83 -41.97 -44.90
N ALA A 12 -11.93 -41.28 -45.21
CA ALA A 12 -11.94 -39.82 -45.37
C ALA A 12 -11.66 -39.09 -44.05
N CYS A 13 -12.23 -39.54 -42.93
CA CYS A 13 -11.96 -38.96 -41.61
C CYS A 13 -10.50 -39.15 -41.17
N LEU A 14 -9.91 -40.32 -41.42
CA LEU A 14 -8.48 -40.58 -41.14
C LEU A 14 -7.56 -39.68 -41.98
N ALA A 15 -7.87 -39.48 -43.26
CA ALA A 15 -7.09 -38.60 -44.13
C ALA A 15 -7.12 -37.12 -43.67
N ILE A 16 -8.28 -36.64 -43.19
CA ILE A 16 -8.42 -35.29 -42.65
C ILE A 16 -7.64 -35.13 -41.34
N LEU A 17 -7.68 -36.12 -40.45
CA LEU A 17 -6.93 -36.07 -39.19
C LEU A 17 -5.41 -36.10 -39.41
N ILE A 18 -4.94 -36.88 -40.39
CA ILE A 18 -3.51 -36.88 -40.78
C ILE A 18 -3.13 -35.54 -41.40
N TYR A 19 -3.97 -34.95 -42.26
CA TYR A 19 -3.72 -33.63 -42.82
C TYR A 19 -3.65 -32.54 -41.74
N ILE A 20 -4.55 -32.55 -40.76
CA ILE A 20 -4.51 -31.63 -39.61
C ILE A 20 -3.26 -31.86 -38.76
N ALA A 21 -2.85 -33.12 -38.53
CA ALA A 21 -1.62 -33.42 -37.79
C ALA A 21 -0.37 -32.94 -38.55
N VAL A 22 -0.32 -33.09 -39.88
CA VAL A 22 0.78 -32.63 -40.74
C VAL A 22 0.82 -31.10 -40.86
N ILE A 23 -0.32 -30.42 -40.91
CA ILE A 23 -0.37 -28.94 -40.89
C ILE A 23 0.03 -28.41 -39.51
N THR A 24 -0.47 -29.03 -38.42
CA THR A 24 -0.13 -28.58 -37.06
C THR A 24 1.32 -28.87 -36.70
N THR A 25 1.92 -29.98 -37.14
CA THR A 25 3.35 -30.28 -36.92
C THR A 25 4.28 -29.63 -37.96
N GLY A 26 3.81 -29.44 -39.19
CA GLY A 26 4.56 -28.80 -40.29
C GLY A 26 4.75 -27.30 -40.10
N ASN A 27 3.88 -26.63 -39.35
CA ASN A 27 4.09 -25.23 -38.97
C ASN A 27 5.09 -25.02 -37.82
N TYR A 28 5.58 -26.07 -37.17
CA TYR A 28 6.65 -25.96 -36.16
C TYR A 28 8.07 -26.16 -36.74
N PHE A 29 8.21 -26.32 -38.06
CA PHE A 29 9.51 -26.38 -38.72
C PHE A 29 9.58 -25.41 -39.90
N THR A 30 9.36 -24.13 -39.62
CA THR A 30 10.01 -23.10 -40.42
C THR A 30 11.42 -22.94 -39.86
N SER A 31 12.41 -23.37 -40.64
CA SER A 31 13.80 -22.93 -40.45
C SER A 31 13.81 -21.42 -40.63
N GLU A 32 13.79 -20.70 -39.51
CA GLU A 32 14.26 -19.33 -39.48
C GLU A 32 15.75 -19.37 -39.81
N SER A 33 16.12 -18.60 -40.84
CA SER A 33 17.48 -18.48 -41.33
C SER A 33 18.44 -18.23 -40.18
N ILE A 34 19.42 -19.12 -40.03
CA ILE A 34 20.62 -18.92 -39.21
C ILE A 34 21.28 -17.64 -39.71
N SER A 35 20.97 -16.53 -39.02
CA SER A 35 21.91 -15.43 -38.88
C SER A 35 22.92 -15.92 -37.85
N ASP A 36 24.21 -15.91 -38.18
CA ASP A 36 25.31 -16.21 -37.24
C ASP A 36 25.36 -15.16 -36.12
N GLU A 37 24.36 -15.18 -35.26
CA GLU A 37 24.30 -14.47 -34.01
C GLU A 37 24.76 -15.47 -32.95
N SER A 38 25.94 -15.24 -32.37
CA SER A 38 26.51 -16.16 -31.40
C SER A 38 25.47 -16.43 -30.29
N PRO A 39 25.43 -17.62 -29.70
CA PRO A 39 24.49 -17.93 -28.61
C PRO A 39 24.49 -16.92 -27.45
N LEU A 40 25.55 -16.11 -27.33
CA LEU A 40 25.65 -14.99 -26.39
C LEU A 40 24.80 -13.76 -26.77
N SER A 41 24.60 -13.46 -28.06
CA SER A 41 23.76 -12.32 -28.50
C SER A 41 22.26 -12.65 -28.40
N GLN A 42 21.88 -13.89 -28.71
CA GLN A 42 20.53 -14.39 -28.45
C GLN A 42 20.21 -14.41 -26.95
N GLN A 43 21.15 -14.83 -26.10
CA GLN A 43 20.98 -14.76 -24.65
C GLN A 43 20.80 -13.31 -24.18
N SER A 44 21.60 -12.37 -24.69
CA SER A 44 21.46 -10.96 -24.34
C SER A 44 20.13 -10.35 -24.81
N GLN A 45 19.62 -10.74 -25.97
CA GLN A 45 18.32 -10.28 -26.46
C GLN A 45 17.16 -10.85 -25.63
N ILE A 46 17.26 -12.12 -25.22
CA ILE A 46 16.31 -12.75 -24.30
C ILE A 46 16.39 -12.08 -22.92
N ASP A 47 17.58 -11.85 -22.40
CA ASP A 47 17.78 -11.18 -21.11
C ASP A 47 17.23 -9.76 -21.13
N ASN A 48 17.42 -9.02 -22.24
CA ASN A 48 16.87 -7.68 -22.41
C ASN A 48 15.35 -7.69 -22.57
N ALA A 49 14.79 -8.63 -23.34
CA ALA A 49 13.33 -8.78 -23.48
C ALA A 49 12.67 -9.22 -22.18
N ILE A 50 13.33 -10.09 -21.41
CA ILE A 50 12.90 -10.47 -20.06
C ILE A 50 13.06 -9.28 -19.12
N HIS A 51 14.14 -8.51 -19.20
CA HIS A 51 14.35 -7.32 -18.37
C HIS A 51 13.31 -6.25 -18.68
N GLU A 52 12.95 -6.05 -19.95
CA GLU A 52 11.91 -5.12 -20.40
C GLU A 52 10.51 -5.61 -20.02
N GLN A 53 10.21 -6.91 -20.13
CA GLN A 53 8.97 -7.49 -19.61
C GLN A 53 8.88 -7.41 -18.09
N ILE A 54 9.96 -7.68 -17.36
CA ILE A 54 10.01 -7.55 -15.90
C ILE A 54 9.85 -6.09 -15.51
N SER A 55 10.56 -5.15 -16.16
CA SER A 55 10.46 -3.73 -15.83
C SER A 55 9.12 -3.12 -16.24
N THR A 56 8.49 -3.53 -17.35
CA THR A 56 7.14 -3.08 -17.74
C THR A 56 6.05 -3.68 -16.84
N ASN A 57 6.15 -4.94 -16.42
CA ASN A 57 5.21 -5.56 -15.46
C ASN A 57 5.44 -5.05 -14.02
N LEU A 58 6.67 -4.70 -13.65
CA LEU A 58 6.98 -4.01 -12.38
C LEU A 58 6.57 -2.53 -12.41
N ASN A 59 6.43 -1.91 -13.58
CA ASN A 59 5.91 -0.55 -13.71
C ASN A 59 4.38 -0.52 -13.60
N TYR A 60 3.69 -1.62 -13.92
CA TYR A 60 2.23 -1.75 -13.77
C TYR A 60 1.79 -2.16 -12.36
N SER A 61 2.70 -2.74 -11.56
CA SER A 61 2.51 -2.91 -10.13
C SER A 61 2.82 -1.59 -9.43
N HIS A 62 1.80 -0.78 -9.13
CA HIS A 62 1.92 0.23 -8.10
C HIS A 62 2.53 -0.45 -6.86
N LYS A 63 3.75 -0.02 -6.54
CA LYS A 63 4.69 -0.61 -5.58
C LYS A 63 4.19 -0.39 -4.14
N ALA A 64 3.02 -0.93 -3.85
CA ALA A 64 2.40 -0.97 -2.54
C ALA A 64 2.91 -2.23 -1.84
N ASP A 65 3.83 -2.06 -0.89
CA ASP A 65 4.13 -3.16 0.03
C ASP A 65 2.95 -3.28 0.98
N THR A 66 2.20 -4.39 0.89
CA THR A 66 1.07 -4.69 1.78
C THR A 66 1.52 -5.33 3.09
N ASN A 67 2.70 -4.97 3.57
CA ASN A 67 3.18 -5.36 4.88
C ASN A 67 2.45 -4.58 5.98
N ARG A 68 2.18 -5.28 7.08
CA ARG A 68 1.59 -4.69 8.27
C ARG A 68 2.69 -4.42 9.29
N ASP A 69 2.87 -3.14 9.63
CA ASP A 69 3.75 -2.74 10.71
C ASP A 69 2.96 -2.00 11.79
N SER A 70 3.34 -2.20 13.05
CA SER A 70 2.66 -1.58 14.20
C SER A 70 3.65 -1.01 15.19
N LEU A 71 3.46 0.26 15.52
CA LEU A 71 4.24 1.00 16.50
C LEU A 71 3.34 1.34 17.69
N THR A 72 3.80 1.04 18.90
CA THR A 72 3.19 1.52 20.14
C THR A 72 4.05 2.62 20.76
N VAL A 73 3.46 3.79 20.95
CA VAL A 73 4.08 4.95 21.61
C VAL A 73 3.49 5.08 23.00
N LEU A 74 4.32 4.91 24.03
CA LEU A 74 3.93 5.17 25.42
C LEU A 74 3.97 6.67 25.67
N LEU A 75 2.89 7.23 26.20
CA LEU A 75 2.76 8.68 26.42
C LEU A 75 2.98 9.09 27.88
N ASN A 76 3.36 8.13 28.73
CA ASN A 76 3.51 8.34 30.17
C ASN A 76 4.59 9.39 30.49
N GLY A 77 4.23 10.33 31.36
CA GLY A 77 5.12 11.38 31.85
C GLY A 77 5.20 12.60 30.92
N LEU A 78 4.50 12.59 29.79
CA LEU A 78 4.43 13.74 28.89
C LEU A 78 3.42 14.76 29.42
N LYS A 79 3.76 16.04 29.24
CA LYS A 79 2.86 17.15 29.48
C LYS A 79 2.81 17.97 28.20
N LEU A 80 1.64 18.07 27.58
CA LEU A 80 1.44 18.95 26.43
C LEU A 80 0.77 20.23 26.91
N ASN A 81 1.36 21.37 26.61
CA ASN A 81 0.68 22.66 26.72
C ASN A 81 -0.36 22.81 25.60
N ALA A 82 -1.19 23.85 25.67
CA ALA A 82 -2.16 24.14 24.63
C ALA A 82 -1.45 24.31 23.28
N SER A 83 -2.00 23.71 22.22
CA SER A 83 -1.43 23.69 20.86
C SER A 83 -0.11 22.95 20.66
N GLU A 84 0.52 22.41 21.71
CA GLU A 84 1.66 21.51 21.54
C GLU A 84 1.24 20.18 20.93
N PHE A 85 2.20 19.49 20.33
CA PHE A 85 1.97 18.24 19.63
C PHE A 85 3.11 17.25 19.80
N ILE A 86 2.82 15.99 19.49
CA ILE A 86 3.78 14.89 19.40
C ILE A 86 3.71 14.35 17.98
N LEU A 87 4.87 14.27 17.30
CA LEU A 87 5.00 13.53 16.06
C LEU A 87 5.01 12.03 16.41
N LEU A 88 4.00 11.30 15.94
CA LEU A 88 3.84 9.88 16.22
C LEU A 88 4.39 8.98 15.12
N TYR A 89 4.40 9.47 13.88
CA TYR A 89 4.81 8.72 12.71
C TYR A 89 5.29 9.66 11.62
N ASP A 90 6.42 9.33 10.98
CA ASP A 90 6.94 9.97 9.76
C ASP A 90 7.58 8.87 8.90
N SER A 91 7.02 8.64 7.72
CA SER A 91 7.51 7.66 6.74
C SER A 91 8.02 8.29 5.45
N THR A 92 8.20 9.61 5.41
CA THR A 92 8.69 10.34 4.23
C THR A 92 9.93 9.64 3.64
N PRO A 93 9.99 9.34 2.33
CA PRO A 93 9.07 9.78 1.26
C PRO A 93 7.90 8.82 0.97
N TYR A 94 7.77 7.73 1.71
CA TYR A 94 6.74 6.72 1.47
C TYR A 94 5.45 7.09 2.19
N ALA A 95 4.34 7.15 1.45
CA ALA A 95 3.04 7.31 2.06
C ALA A 95 2.49 5.95 2.52
N SER A 96 1.68 6.01 3.57
CA SER A 96 1.12 4.83 4.22
C SER A 96 -0.39 4.95 4.40
N LYS A 97 -1.08 3.80 4.32
CA LYS A 97 -2.47 3.67 4.77
C LYS A 97 -2.51 2.93 6.10
N GLY A 98 -3.39 3.34 6.99
CA GLY A 98 -3.35 2.76 8.33
C GLY A 98 -4.49 3.17 9.24
N HIS A 99 -4.27 2.80 10.50
CA HIS A 99 -5.18 3.00 11.62
C HIS A 99 -4.38 3.45 12.83
N ILE A 100 -4.93 4.37 13.60
CA ILE A 100 -4.40 4.78 14.88
C ILE A 100 -5.45 4.51 15.96
N ALA A 101 -5.03 3.88 17.06
CA ALA A 101 -5.81 3.71 18.28
C ALA A 101 -5.13 4.49 19.41
N LEU A 102 -5.93 5.17 20.23
CA LEU A 102 -5.46 6.11 21.24
C LEU A 102 -6.11 5.78 22.57
N ASN A 103 -5.29 5.68 23.61
CA ASN A 103 -5.70 5.72 25.00
C ASN A 103 -5.27 7.07 25.58
N LEU A 104 -6.24 7.96 25.82
CA LEU A 104 -6.00 9.33 26.26
C LEU A 104 -6.93 9.70 27.44
N PRO A 105 -6.63 10.77 28.19
CA PRO A 105 -7.59 11.34 29.13
C PRO A 105 -8.88 11.70 28.42
N CYS A 106 -10.02 11.52 29.10
CA CYS A 106 -11.30 11.95 28.57
C CYS A 106 -11.44 13.47 28.71
N ASN A 107 -12.15 14.08 27.77
CA ASN A 107 -12.72 15.41 28.01
C ASN A 107 -13.76 15.30 29.15
N ASN A 108 -13.72 16.26 30.09
CA ASN A 108 -14.53 16.23 31.30
C ASN A 108 -16.03 16.45 31.04
N ASP A 109 -16.38 17.18 29.98
CA ASP A 109 -17.76 17.56 29.66
C ASP A 109 -18.41 16.51 28.75
N ASN A 110 -17.68 16.05 27.73
CA ASN A 110 -18.14 15.05 26.79
C ASN A 110 -16.99 14.19 26.27
N PRO A 111 -16.87 12.92 26.72
CA PRO A 111 -15.88 11.97 26.21
C PRO A 111 -15.89 11.77 24.69
N ALA A 112 -17.01 12.01 23.99
CA ALA A 112 -17.07 11.90 22.53
C ALA A 112 -16.42 13.09 21.80
N VAL A 113 -16.10 14.18 22.51
CA VAL A 113 -15.40 15.36 21.98
C VAL A 113 -14.03 15.43 22.66
N PRO A 114 -13.00 14.77 22.11
CA PRO A 114 -11.69 14.69 22.75
C PRO A 114 -11.00 16.05 22.82
N ASP A 115 -10.21 16.26 23.89
CA ASP A 115 -9.31 17.41 24.07
C ASP A 115 -8.06 17.36 23.16
N PHE A 116 -7.97 16.31 22.34
CA PHE A 116 -6.87 16.05 21.42
C PHE A 116 -7.39 15.95 19.99
N GLN A 117 -6.48 16.18 19.04
CA GLN A 117 -6.75 15.98 17.63
C GLN A 117 -5.58 15.24 16.98
N VAL A 118 -5.90 14.27 16.12
CA VAL A 118 -4.90 13.67 15.24
C VAL A 118 -4.86 14.48 13.95
N LEU A 119 -3.67 14.90 13.55
CA LEU A 119 -3.41 15.51 12.26
C LEU A 119 -2.68 14.49 11.38
N ILE A 120 -3.10 14.36 10.12
CA ILE A 120 -2.50 13.49 9.12
C ILE A 120 -2.20 14.28 7.87
N GLY A 121 -1.21 13.85 7.10
CA GLY A 121 -0.89 14.47 5.82
C GLY A 121 0.54 14.23 5.41
N ARG A 122 1.05 15.14 4.58
CA ARG A 122 2.47 15.18 4.20
C ARG A 122 3.02 16.53 4.59
N ALA A 123 3.99 16.55 5.49
CA ALA A 123 4.50 17.81 6.01
C ALA A 123 4.89 18.80 4.88
N PRO A 124 4.51 20.09 5.01
CA PRO A 124 3.82 20.74 6.13
C PRO A 124 2.29 20.70 6.04
N ASP A 125 1.73 20.08 5.00
CA ASP A 125 0.29 20.06 4.71
C ASP A 125 -0.41 18.99 5.57
N MET A 126 -0.77 19.39 6.79
CA MET A 126 -1.40 18.53 7.80
C MET A 126 -2.85 18.94 8.02
N VAL A 127 -3.77 17.97 8.01
CA VAL A 127 -5.19 18.20 8.23
C VAL A 127 -5.72 17.35 9.40
N PRO A 128 -6.70 17.84 10.16
CA PRO A 128 -7.40 17.02 11.15
C PRO A 128 -8.05 15.79 10.54
N THR A 129 -7.87 14.65 11.18
CA THR A 129 -8.69 13.46 10.89
C THR A 129 -9.86 13.36 11.86
N ALA A 130 -10.97 12.78 11.37
CA ALA A 130 -12.07 12.40 12.23
C ALA A 130 -11.64 11.26 13.18
N MET A 131 -12.02 11.38 14.44
CA MET A 131 -11.76 10.36 15.46
C MET A 131 -13.08 9.76 15.95
N GLY A 132 -13.14 8.44 16.03
CA GLY A 132 -14.24 7.70 16.65
C GLY A 132 -13.97 7.46 18.13
N TYR A 133 -15.00 7.61 18.97
CA TYR A 133 -14.97 7.29 20.39
C TYR A 133 -15.51 5.88 20.66
N LEU A 134 -14.79 5.07 21.44
CA LEU A 134 -15.17 3.70 21.80
C LEU A 134 -15.61 3.63 23.27
N GLY A 135 -16.86 3.97 23.52
CA GLY A 135 -17.41 4.02 24.88
C GLY A 135 -17.42 2.67 25.62
N GLN A 136 -17.50 1.53 24.90
CA GLN A 136 -17.59 0.20 25.50
C GLN A 136 -16.32 -0.24 26.24
N ILE A 137 -15.18 0.35 25.89
CA ILE A 137 -13.86 0.03 26.47
C ILE A 137 -13.21 1.27 27.11
N SER A 138 -13.96 2.37 27.24
CA SER A 138 -13.53 3.59 27.91
C SER A 138 -13.99 3.58 29.37
N GLN A 139 -13.19 4.21 30.23
CA GLN A 139 -13.48 4.44 31.64
C GLN A 139 -13.26 5.93 31.98
N PRO A 140 -14.23 6.81 31.67
CA PRO A 140 -14.13 8.23 32.02
C PRO A 140 -14.08 8.48 33.52
N PRO A 141 -13.41 9.57 33.97
CA PRO A 141 -12.68 10.56 33.15
C PRO A 141 -11.24 10.14 32.78
N GLN A 142 -10.72 9.04 33.34
CA GLN A 142 -9.29 8.76 33.27
C GLN A 142 -8.88 8.20 31.91
N ILE A 143 -9.65 7.27 31.33
CA ILE A 143 -9.23 6.51 30.15
C ILE A 143 -10.32 6.58 29.10
N CYS A 144 -10.04 7.21 27.97
CA CYS A 144 -10.89 7.20 26.80
C CYS A 144 -10.17 6.60 25.60
N MET A 145 -10.87 5.67 24.94
CA MET A 145 -10.39 4.99 23.75
C MET A 145 -10.93 5.69 22.51
N TYR A 146 -10.01 6.15 21.67
CA TYR A 146 -10.32 6.73 20.38
C TYR A 146 -9.62 5.97 19.26
N HIS A 147 -10.12 6.13 18.05
CA HIS A 147 -9.45 5.62 16.87
C HIS A 147 -9.66 6.52 15.67
N ALA A 148 -8.72 6.46 14.73
CA ALA A 148 -8.86 7.10 13.42
C ALA A 148 -8.21 6.23 12.34
N GLN A 149 -8.55 6.52 11.10
CA GLN A 149 -7.99 5.87 9.92
C GLN A 149 -7.37 6.92 9.01
N PHE A 150 -6.32 6.57 8.28
CA PHE A 150 -5.60 7.51 7.42
C PHE A 150 -5.13 6.85 6.13
N GLY A 151 -4.80 7.67 5.12
CA GLY A 151 -4.38 7.22 3.79
C GLY A 151 -5.52 6.72 2.88
N PHE A 152 -6.78 6.91 3.28
CA PHE A 152 -7.96 6.67 2.44
C PHE A 152 -8.34 7.95 1.70
N GLY A 153 -7.50 8.37 0.76
CA GLY A 153 -7.61 9.66 0.07
C GLY A 153 -6.23 10.17 -0.29
N ASP A 154 -5.90 11.38 0.16
CA ASP A 154 -4.56 11.94 -0.03
C ASP A 154 -3.48 11.06 0.62
N PRO A 155 -2.30 10.92 -0.01
CA PRO A 155 -1.20 10.17 0.57
C PRO A 155 -0.77 10.78 1.92
N VAL A 156 -0.51 9.94 2.92
CA VAL A 156 -0.12 10.36 4.28
C VAL A 156 1.27 9.82 4.60
N THR A 157 2.20 10.69 4.95
CA THR A 157 3.54 10.33 5.45
C THR A 157 3.67 10.59 6.95
N ASP A 158 2.91 11.54 7.47
CA ASP A 158 3.05 12.03 8.84
C ASP A 158 1.74 11.84 9.63
N VAL A 159 1.88 11.47 10.91
CA VAL A 159 0.77 11.44 11.88
C VAL A 159 1.20 12.17 13.14
N ILE A 160 0.41 13.13 13.58
CA ILE A 160 0.67 13.99 14.73
C ILE A 160 -0.50 13.90 15.70
N LEU A 161 -0.20 13.83 17.00
CA LEU A 161 -1.19 14.04 18.07
C LEU A 161 -1.01 15.45 18.65
N LYS A 162 -2.05 16.28 18.59
CA LYS A 162 -2.04 17.66 19.05
C LYS A 162 -3.01 17.86 20.22
N ASN A 163 -2.58 18.60 21.23
CA ASN A 163 -3.48 19.12 22.26
C ASN A 163 -4.26 20.32 21.71
N VAL A 164 -5.59 20.19 21.64
CA VAL A 164 -6.47 21.26 21.16
C VAL A 164 -7.29 21.91 22.27
N ALA A 165 -7.12 21.46 23.52
CA ALA A 165 -7.66 22.17 24.66
C ALA A 165 -6.93 23.50 24.90
N ASP A 166 -7.60 24.39 25.63
CA ASP A 166 -7.09 25.69 26.09
C ASP A 166 -6.14 25.58 27.30
N LYS A 167 -5.90 24.36 27.78
CA LYS A 167 -5.10 24.05 28.97
C LYS A 167 -4.03 23.00 28.66
N SER A 168 -3.07 22.90 29.57
CA SER A 168 -2.11 21.81 29.53
C SER A 168 -2.71 20.50 30.03
N ILE A 169 -2.35 19.40 29.39
CA ILE A 169 -2.80 18.05 29.74
C ILE A 169 -1.60 17.18 30.07
N ASN A 170 -1.67 16.52 31.23
CA ASN A 170 -0.67 15.54 31.64
C ASN A 170 -1.09 14.16 31.12
N LEU A 171 -0.21 13.51 30.38
CA LEU A 171 -0.36 12.14 29.93
C LEU A 171 0.35 11.23 30.94
N THR A 172 -0.44 10.62 31.82
CA THR A 172 0.02 9.61 32.79
C THR A 172 -0.23 8.20 32.29
N SER A 173 0.46 7.21 32.87
CA SER A 173 0.13 5.79 32.63
C SER A 173 -1.36 5.54 32.91
N PRO A 174 -2.09 4.81 32.04
CA PRO A 174 -1.62 3.98 30.93
C PRO A 174 -1.77 4.60 29.52
N HIS A 175 -1.70 5.93 29.36
CA HIS A 175 -1.90 6.56 28.05
C HIS A 175 -0.88 6.14 26.99
N SER A 176 -1.38 5.89 25.79
CA SER A 176 -0.60 5.36 24.68
C SER A 176 -1.25 5.67 23.33
N ALA A 177 -0.44 5.68 22.28
CA ALA A 177 -0.90 5.65 20.90
C ALA A 177 -0.38 4.38 20.22
N VAL A 178 -1.22 3.74 19.41
CA VAL A 178 -0.84 2.58 18.58
C VAL A 178 -1.12 2.94 17.14
N ILE A 179 -0.11 2.92 16.30
CA ILE A 179 -0.19 3.20 14.88
C ILE A 179 0.06 1.89 14.15
N THR A 180 -0.87 1.50 13.27
CA THR A 180 -0.71 0.34 12.42
C THR A 180 -0.82 0.77 10.97
N THR A 181 0.19 0.44 10.16
CA THR A 181 0.17 0.63 8.72
C THR A 181 -0.15 -0.69 8.03
N HIS A 182 -0.82 -0.62 6.89
CA HIS A 182 -1.23 -1.79 6.11
C HIS A 182 -0.67 -1.80 4.69
N GLU A 183 -0.17 -0.65 4.25
CA GLU A 183 0.32 -0.42 2.90
C GLU A 183 1.33 0.71 2.95
N SER A 184 2.42 0.59 2.22
CA SER A 184 3.38 1.67 1.98
C SER A 184 3.71 1.79 0.49
N PHE A 185 3.68 3.00 -0.05
CA PHE A 185 3.90 3.28 -1.47
C PHE A 185 4.56 4.65 -1.68
N LEU A 186 5.21 4.86 -2.83
CA LEU A 186 5.70 6.18 -3.22
C LEU A 186 4.57 6.98 -3.86
N PRO A 187 4.20 8.16 -3.33
CA PRO A 187 3.24 9.04 -3.98
C PRO A 187 3.73 9.48 -5.37
N THR A 188 2.81 9.59 -6.33
CA THR A 188 3.13 10.09 -7.68
C THR A 188 3.43 11.58 -7.70
N ALA A 189 2.75 12.35 -6.84
CA ALA A 189 3.02 13.77 -6.65
C ALA A 189 4.03 13.96 -5.50
N PRO A 190 5.13 14.70 -5.70
CA PRO A 190 6.08 14.97 -4.62
C PRO A 190 5.43 15.79 -3.49
N SER A 191 5.83 15.54 -2.25
CA SER A 191 5.46 16.42 -1.12
C SER A 191 6.30 17.71 -1.14
N PHE A 192 5.87 18.72 -0.39
CA PHE A 192 6.68 19.94 -0.21
C PHE A 192 8.05 19.61 0.40
N LYS A 193 8.11 18.70 1.38
CA LYS A 193 9.34 18.22 2.00
C LYS A 193 10.26 17.53 1.00
N ASP A 194 9.72 16.71 0.09
CA ASP A 194 10.51 16.11 -1.00
C ASP A 194 11.12 17.18 -1.90
N ILE A 195 10.36 18.24 -2.22
CA ILE A 195 10.83 19.36 -3.03
C ILE A 195 11.93 20.15 -2.31
N GLN A 196 11.86 20.31 -0.99
CA GLN A 196 12.92 20.96 -0.21
C GLN A 196 14.23 20.18 -0.30
N HIS A 197 14.19 18.86 -0.11
CA HIS A 197 15.39 18.02 -0.19
C HIS A 197 15.99 17.96 -1.61
N GLN A 198 15.17 18.01 -2.66
CA GLN A 198 15.66 18.09 -4.04
C GLN A 198 16.38 19.40 -4.36
N LYS A 199 15.99 20.50 -3.69
CA LYS A 199 16.56 21.83 -3.92
C LYS A 199 17.73 22.17 -2.99
N GLY A 200 18.08 21.27 -2.06
CA GLY A 200 19.23 21.43 -1.16
C GLY A 200 19.08 22.54 -0.12
N TYR A 201 17.84 22.83 0.31
CA TYR A 201 17.58 23.74 1.43
C TYR A 201 17.77 23.06 2.79
#